data_AF-A0A7S2RFD4-F1
#
_entry.id   AF-A0A7S2RFD4-F1
#
_cell.length_a   1.000
_cell.length_b   1.000
_cell.length_c   1.000
_cell.angle_alpha   90.00
_cell.angle_beta   90.00
_cell.angle_gamma   90.00
#
_symmetry.space_group_name_H-M   'P 1'
#
loop_
_entity.id
_entity.type
_entity.pdbx_description
1 polymer ?
#
loop_
_entity_poly.entity_id
_entity_poly.type
_entity_poly.pdbx_seq_one_letter_code
_entity_poly.pdbx_strand_id
1 'polypeptide(L)'
;EEVGISDSNVPVPVPDNENFIIGDIELSFQYVPQAAYQLQALRLLKETHVSNSTQNKADLIVIGGGAWDCLNHSNDQDRKDLRKTLTNLVIEIKASNYLGSPVAWMTPTTINNAALSKEIERAHMKEDDMKEIRTLYEAIGILSSSAFVIDGPSFTQDRVKEAYDGVNYPLPVYDAGAQILANSL
;
A
#
# COMPACT_ATOMS: atom_id res chain seq x y z
N GLU A 1 -29.84 15.76 -21.10
CA GLU A 1 -29.07 16.44 -20.04
C GLU A 1 -28.03 15.47 -19.52
N GLU A 2 -26.80 15.64 -19.96
CA GLU A 2 -25.63 14.98 -19.37
C GLU A 2 -25.33 15.68 -18.05
N VAL A 3 -25.45 14.96 -16.94
CA VAL A 3 -24.97 15.45 -15.64
C VAL A 3 -23.55 14.92 -15.48
N GLY A 4 -22.60 15.80 -15.77
CA GLY A 4 -21.17 15.57 -15.62
C GLY A 4 -20.81 15.19 -14.19
N ILE A 5 -20.03 14.12 -14.09
CA ILE A 5 -19.32 13.70 -12.88
C ILE A 5 -18.33 14.82 -12.56
N SER A 6 -18.50 15.46 -11.40
CA SER A 6 -17.58 16.48 -10.94
C SER A 6 -16.21 15.85 -10.67
N ASP A 7 -15.24 16.21 -11.51
CA ASP A 7 -13.82 16.13 -11.21
C ASP A 7 -13.54 16.71 -9.83
N SER A 8 -13.16 15.86 -8.89
CA SER A 8 -12.53 16.31 -7.66
C SER A 8 -11.13 16.80 -8.00
N ASN A 9 -11.04 18.07 -8.43
CA ASN A 9 -9.82 18.86 -8.57
C ASN A 9 -9.20 19.16 -7.19
N VAL A 10 -8.87 18.11 -6.42
CA VAL A 10 -7.92 18.23 -5.33
C VAL A 10 -6.54 18.18 -5.98
N PRO A 11 -5.71 19.24 -5.89
CA PRO A 11 -4.33 19.18 -6.34
C PRO A 11 -3.64 18.04 -5.59
N VAL A 12 -3.29 16.98 -6.31
CA VAL A 12 -2.51 15.87 -5.76
C VAL A 12 -1.10 16.41 -5.52
N PRO A 13 -0.58 16.37 -4.28
CA PRO A 13 0.83 16.67 -4.04
C PRO A 13 1.66 15.76 -4.95
N VAL A 14 2.59 16.35 -5.71
CA VAL A 14 3.64 15.56 -6.37
C VAL A 14 4.35 14.83 -5.23
N PRO A 15 4.34 13.49 -5.21
CA PRO A 15 4.94 12.76 -4.12
C PRO A 15 6.44 13.05 -4.10
N ASP A 16 7.00 13.23 -2.90
CA ASP A 16 8.43 13.32 -2.72
C ASP A 16 9.03 11.99 -3.18
N ASN A 17 9.64 12.01 -4.37
CA ASN A 17 10.33 10.86 -4.93
C ASN A 17 11.77 10.88 -4.43
N GLU A 18 12.12 9.92 -3.60
CA GLU A 18 13.50 9.71 -3.17
C GLU A 18 14.09 8.58 -4.01
N ASN A 19 15.22 8.86 -4.68
CA ASN A 19 15.93 7.87 -5.48
C ASN A 19 17.26 7.54 -4.80
N PHE A 20 17.51 6.26 -4.62
CA PHE A 20 18.71 5.73 -4.00
C PHE A 20 19.39 4.74 -4.95
N ILE A 21 20.73 4.71 -4.89
CA ILE A 21 21.52 3.68 -5.55
C ILE A 21 22.27 2.94 -4.44
N ILE A 22 22.02 1.64 -4.32
CA ILE A 22 22.69 0.75 -3.37
C ILE A 22 23.35 -0.37 -4.18
N GLY A 23 24.66 -0.23 -4.40
CA GLY A 23 25.38 -1.13 -5.31
C GLY A 23 24.89 -0.95 -6.75
N ASP A 24 24.32 -2.01 -7.31
CA ASP A 24 23.67 -2.05 -8.63
C ASP A 24 22.14 -1.96 -8.57
N ILE A 25 21.56 -1.77 -7.38
CA ILE A 25 20.12 -1.62 -7.19
C ILE A 25 19.75 -0.14 -7.21
N GLU A 26 18.88 0.23 -8.15
CA GLU A 26 18.19 1.52 -8.17
C GLU A 26 16.86 1.40 -7.44
N LEU A 27 16.68 2.16 -6.36
CA LEU A 27 15.44 2.19 -5.59
C LEU A 27 14.77 3.55 -5.74
N SER A 28 13.52 3.55 -6.16
CA SER A 28 12.66 4.72 -6.17
C SER A 28 11.58 4.57 -5.10
N PHE A 29 11.59 5.46 -4.13
CA PHE A 29 10.59 5.53 -3.07
C PHE A 29 9.58 6.63 -3.39
N GLN A 30 8.29 6.30 -3.23
CA GLN A 30 7.19 7.23 -3.41
C GLN A 30 6.25 7.12 -2.20
N TYR A 31 6.03 8.22 -1.48
CA TYR A 31 5.06 8.23 -0.39
C TYR A 31 3.63 8.27 -0.92
N VAL A 32 2.91 7.15 -0.81
CA VAL A 32 1.52 6.98 -1.27
C VAL A 32 0.63 6.48 -0.12
N PRO A 33 0.12 7.38 0.75
CA PRO A 33 -0.44 6.97 2.03
C PRO A 33 -1.75 6.16 1.91
N GLN A 34 -2.51 6.32 0.83
CA GLN A 34 -3.85 5.73 0.67
C GLN A 34 -3.97 4.99 -0.66
N ALA A 35 -4.94 4.07 -0.73
CA ALA A 35 -5.22 3.25 -1.92
C ALA A 35 -5.43 4.08 -3.19
N ALA A 36 -6.03 5.27 -3.09
CA ALA A 36 -6.23 6.16 -4.23
C ALA A 36 -4.92 6.65 -4.84
N TYR A 37 -3.93 6.97 -4.01
CA TYR A 37 -2.59 7.39 -4.46
C TYR A 37 -1.78 6.22 -5.00
N GLN A 38 -1.89 5.05 -4.37
CA GLN A 38 -1.27 3.81 -4.86
C GLN A 38 -1.78 3.44 -6.27
N LEU A 39 -3.08 3.60 -6.49
CA LEU A 39 -3.71 3.37 -7.80
C LEU A 39 -3.16 4.32 -8.87
N GLN A 40 -3.02 5.61 -8.54
CA GLN A 40 -2.45 6.58 -9.47
C GLN A 40 -0.98 6.30 -9.77
N ALA A 41 -0.18 5.95 -8.75
CA ALA A 41 1.22 5.59 -8.91
C ALA A 41 1.41 4.38 -9.85
N LEU A 42 0.63 3.31 -9.66
CA LEU A 42 0.68 2.15 -10.56
C LEU A 42 0.31 2.49 -12.00
N ARG A 43 -0.68 3.35 -12.21
CA ARG A 43 -1.06 3.81 -13.55
C ARG A 43 0.06 4.59 -14.22
N LEU A 44 0.70 5.50 -13.48
CA LEU A 44 1.82 6.29 -13.98
C LEU A 44 3.03 5.42 -14.35
N LEU A 45 3.38 4.45 -13.50
CA LEU A 45 4.45 3.48 -13.79
C LEU A 45 4.15 2.70 -15.07
N LYS A 46 2.91 2.22 -15.23
CA LYS A 46 2.47 1.52 -16.43
C LYS A 46 2.55 2.39 -17.69
N GLU A 47 2.08 3.64 -17.62
CA GLU A 47 2.17 4.59 -18.75
C GLU A 47 3.62 4.87 -19.15
N THR A 48 4.51 4.98 -18.16
CA THR A 48 5.96 5.15 -18.38
C THR A 48 6.59 3.92 -19.05
N HIS A 49 6.18 2.71 -18.64
CA HIS A 49 6.65 1.47 -19.26
C HIS A 49 6.19 1.33 -20.73
N VAL A 50 4.94 1.71 -21.03
CA VAL A 50 4.40 1.64 -22.40
C VAL A 50 5.06 2.66 -23.32
N SER A 51 5.43 3.83 -22.81
CA SER A 51 6.04 4.91 -23.59
C SER A 51 7.55 4.75 -23.81
N ASN A 52 8.28 4.15 -22.86
CA ASN A 52 9.74 3.98 -22.92
C ASN A 52 10.12 2.50 -22.99
N SER A 53 9.92 1.89 -24.16
CA SER A 53 9.86 0.44 -24.40
C SER A 53 11.12 -0.40 -24.09
N THR A 54 12.21 0.16 -23.54
CA THR A 54 13.43 -0.62 -23.25
C THR A 54 14.27 -0.20 -22.04
N GLN A 55 14.01 0.93 -21.36
CA GLN A 55 15.01 1.46 -20.40
C GLN A 55 14.54 1.76 -18.97
N ASN A 56 13.25 1.81 -18.66
CA ASN A 56 12.78 2.28 -17.34
C ASN A 56 11.67 1.40 -16.75
N LYS A 57 11.81 0.07 -16.89
CA LYS A 57 10.84 -0.86 -16.31
C LYS A 57 11.29 -1.29 -14.93
N ALA A 58 10.44 -1.12 -13.91
CA ALA A 58 10.72 -1.66 -12.58
C ALA A 58 10.74 -3.19 -12.61
N ASP A 59 11.82 -3.79 -12.11
CA ASP A 59 11.95 -5.24 -11.94
C ASP A 59 11.05 -5.79 -10.83
N LEU A 60 10.70 -4.94 -9.86
CA LEU A 60 9.81 -5.23 -8.75
C LEU A 60 9.11 -3.94 -8.30
N ILE A 61 7.84 -4.04 -7.97
CA ILE A 61 7.08 -2.98 -7.32
C ILE A 61 6.65 -3.50 -5.95
N VAL A 62 6.99 -2.77 -4.88
CA VAL A 62 6.56 -3.11 -3.51
C VAL A 62 5.54 -2.09 -3.06
N ILE A 63 4.36 -2.54 -2.64
CA ILE A 63 3.28 -1.66 -2.16
C ILE A 63 2.86 -2.12 -0.77
N GLY A 64 2.84 -1.19 0.19
CA GLY A 64 2.26 -1.39 1.50
C GLY A 64 1.26 -0.27 1.80
N GLY A 65 0.19 -0.58 2.53
CA GLY A 65 -0.87 0.40 2.85
C GLY A 65 -1.90 -0.14 3.84
N GLY A 66 -2.96 0.63 4.06
CA GLY A 66 -4.11 0.23 4.86
C GLY A 66 -4.32 1.07 6.12
N ALA A 67 -3.26 1.46 6.81
CA ALA A 67 -3.39 2.24 8.05
C ALA A 67 -4.10 3.58 7.85
N TRP A 68 -3.66 4.35 6.86
CA TRP A 68 -4.30 5.61 6.52
C TRP A 68 -5.65 5.43 5.83
N ASP A 69 -5.89 4.30 5.16
CA ASP A 69 -7.22 3.99 4.61
C ASP A 69 -8.24 3.85 5.76
N CYS A 70 -7.86 3.26 6.90
CA CYS A 70 -8.76 3.20 8.06
C CYS A 70 -9.18 4.60 8.56
N LEU A 71 -8.25 5.56 8.58
CA LEU A 71 -8.53 6.93 9.05
C LEU A 71 -9.44 7.73 8.11
N ASN A 72 -9.33 7.49 6.80
CA ASN A 72 -10.00 8.29 5.78
C ASN A 72 -11.32 7.68 5.28
N HIS A 73 -11.67 6.46 5.74
CA HIS A 73 -12.87 5.75 5.32
C HIS A 73 -13.79 5.37 6.48
N SER A 74 -14.16 6.36 7.28
CA SER A 74 -14.92 6.17 8.53
C SER A 74 -16.44 6.03 8.34
N ASN A 75 -16.99 6.45 7.18
CA ASN A 75 -18.42 6.32 6.87
C ASN A 75 -18.72 5.31 5.75
N ASP A 76 -20.01 4.96 5.56
CA ASP A 76 -20.44 3.96 4.57
C ASP A 76 -20.11 4.32 3.12
N GLN A 77 -20.19 5.61 2.77
CA GLN A 77 -19.88 6.07 1.43
C GLN A 77 -18.38 5.96 1.18
N ASP A 78 -17.56 6.42 2.12
CA ASP A 78 -16.11 6.33 2.00
C ASP A 78 -15.66 4.86 1.89
N ARG A 79 -16.28 3.94 2.64
CA ARG A 79 -16.01 2.50 2.53
C ARG A 79 -16.35 1.93 1.15
N LYS A 80 -17.42 2.42 0.49
CA LYS A 80 -17.74 2.03 -0.89
C LYS A 80 -16.70 2.56 -1.87
N ASP A 81 -16.25 3.79 -1.67
CA ASP A 81 -15.23 4.42 -2.52
C ASP A 81 -13.86 3.75 -2.38
N LEU A 82 -13.50 3.33 -1.16
CA LEU A 82 -12.33 2.48 -0.91
C LEU A 82 -12.45 1.16 -1.67
N ARG A 83 -13.58 0.45 -1.56
CA ARG A 83 -13.81 -0.83 -2.28
C ARG A 83 -13.66 -0.67 -3.78
N LYS A 84 -14.23 0.39 -4.36
CA LYS A 84 -14.09 0.70 -5.79
C LYS A 84 -12.62 0.96 -6.16
N THR A 85 -11.91 1.70 -5.33
CA THR A 85 -10.48 2.01 -5.52
C THR A 85 -9.64 0.73 -5.48
N LEU A 86 -9.83 -0.13 -4.48
CA LEU A 86 -9.14 -1.41 -4.36
C LEU A 86 -9.47 -2.36 -5.52
N THR A 87 -10.71 -2.34 -6.01
CA THR A 87 -11.10 -3.13 -7.20
C THR A 87 -10.34 -2.67 -8.44
N ASN A 88 -10.16 -1.35 -8.63
CA ASN A 88 -9.32 -0.84 -9.72
C ASN A 88 -7.84 -1.16 -9.49
N LEU A 89 -7.39 -1.14 -8.23
CA LEU A 89 -6.01 -1.49 -7.88
C LEU A 89 -5.69 -2.94 -8.24
N VAL A 90 -6.62 -3.87 -8.02
CA VAL A 90 -6.51 -5.26 -8.48
C VAL A 90 -6.27 -5.34 -10.00
N ILE A 91 -6.98 -4.55 -10.79
CA ILE A 91 -6.82 -4.52 -12.25
C ILE A 91 -5.40 -4.06 -12.62
N GLU A 92 -4.93 -2.98 -11.98
CA GLU A 92 -3.59 -2.44 -12.26
C GLU A 92 -2.47 -3.37 -11.78
N ILE A 93 -2.62 -4.04 -10.63
CA ILE A 93 -1.68 -5.07 -10.14
C ILE A 93 -1.53 -6.18 -11.18
N LYS A 94 -2.66 -6.73 -11.68
CA LYS A 94 -2.63 -7.78 -12.71
C LYS A 94 -1.96 -7.29 -13.99
N ALA A 95 -2.24 -6.05 -14.40
CA ALA A 95 -1.63 -5.46 -15.59
C ALA A 95 -0.10 -5.30 -15.43
N SER A 96 0.37 -4.78 -14.29
CA SER A 96 1.80 -4.66 -13.98
C SER A 96 2.50 -6.01 -14.00
N ASN A 97 1.92 -7.03 -13.36
CA ASN A 97 2.44 -8.39 -13.37
C ASN A 97 2.54 -8.96 -14.80
N TYR A 98 1.50 -8.76 -15.62
CA TYR A 98 1.49 -9.21 -17.02
C TYR A 98 2.54 -8.50 -17.88
N LEU A 99 2.78 -7.21 -17.63
CA LEU A 99 3.84 -6.43 -18.28
C LEU A 99 5.24 -6.76 -17.72
N GLY A 100 5.31 -7.66 -16.74
CA GLY A 100 6.52 -8.22 -16.13
C GLY A 100 7.15 -7.31 -15.07
N SER A 101 6.39 -6.38 -14.50
CA SER A 101 6.78 -5.63 -13.29
C SER A 101 5.99 -6.22 -12.12
N PRO A 102 6.46 -7.35 -11.54
CA PRO A 102 5.76 -8.04 -10.48
C PRO A 102 5.51 -7.11 -9.28
N VAL A 103 4.29 -7.18 -8.74
CA VAL A 103 3.88 -6.42 -7.56
C VAL A 103 3.91 -7.32 -6.35
N ALA A 104 4.79 -7.03 -5.41
CA ALA A 104 4.75 -7.56 -4.05
C ALA A 104 3.85 -6.67 -3.18
N TRP A 105 2.88 -7.27 -2.50
CA TRP A 105 1.97 -6.55 -1.60
C TRP A 105 2.31 -6.84 -0.15
N MET A 106 2.54 -5.81 0.63
CA MET A 106 2.70 -5.91 2.07
C MET A 106 1.36 -5.67 2.76
N THR A 107 0.87 -6.68 3.48
CA THR A 107 -0.29 -6.48 4.36
C THR A 107 0.10 -5.57 5.52
N PRO A 108 -0.82 -4.71 6.00
CA PRO A 108 -0.53 -3.84 7.11
C PRO A 108 -0.10 -4.63 8.35
N THR A 109 0.89 -4.09 9.06
CA THR A 109 1.42 -4.65 10.31
C THR A 109 0.38 -4.59 11.44
N THR A 110 0.61 -5.34 12.51
CA THR A 110 -0.25 -5.26 13.70
C THR A 110 -0.18 -3.89 14.38
N ILE A 111 -1.28 -3.43 14.95
CA ILE A 111 -1.39 -2.15 15.64
C ILE A 111 -1.28 -2.33 17.16
N ASN A 112 -0.55 -1.43 17.81
CA ASN A 112 -0.52 -1.31 19.26
C ASN A 112 -1.60 -0.34 19.76
N ASN A 113 -2.79 -0.89 20.01
CA ASN A 113 -3.94 -0.13 20.50
C ASN A 113 -3.63 0.75 21.71
N ALA A 114 -2.77 0.30 22.62
CA ALA A 114 -2.45 1.00 23.86
C ALA A 114 -1.54 2.22 23.63
N ALA A 115 -0.79 2.26 22.53
CA ALA A 115 0.13 3.33 22.19
C ALA A 115 -0.45 4.40 21.25
N LEU A 116 -1.64 4.17 20.70
CA LEU A 116 -2.33 5.16 19.86
C LEU A 116 -2.63 6.43 20.67
N SER A 117 -1.97 7.52 20.30
CA SER A 117 -1.95 8.77 21.08
C SER A 117 -3.08 9.72 20.71
N LYS A 118 -3.56 9.70 19.46
CA LYS A 118 -4.62 10.59 18.99
C LYS A 118 -6.00 9.93 19.11
N GLU A 119 -7.02 10.75 19.40
CA GLU A 119 -8.40 10.28 19.52
C GLU A 119 -8.92 9.67 18.21
N ILE A 120 -8.62 10.32 17.08
CA ILE A 120 -9.03 9.84 15.75
C ILE A 120 -8.40 8.47 15.41
N GLU A 121 -7.13 8.26 15.77
CA GLU A 121 -6.44 6.99 15.59
C GLU A 121 -7.06 5.90 16.48
N ARG A 122 -7.35 6.24 17.74
CA ARG A 122 -8.07 5.32 18.65
C ARG A 122 -9.48 5.00 18.21
N ALA A 123 -10.13 5.86 17.41
CA ALA A 123 -11.49 5.63 16.95
C ALA A 123 -11.57 4.75 15.70
N HIS A 124 -10.54 4.78 14.85
CA HIS A 124 -10.62 4.22 13.50
C HIS A 124 -9.43 3.36 13.08
N MET A 125 -8.36 3.27 13.86
CA MET A 125 -7.15 2.54 13.48
C MET A 125 -6.75 1.54 14.55
N LYS A 126 -7.69 0.95 15.30
CA LYS A 126 -7.34 -0.16 16.20
C LYS A 126 -6.94 -1.39 15.39
N GLU A 127 -6.33 -2.34 16.07
CA GLU A 127 -5.97 -3.64 15.51
C GLU A 127 -7.17 -4.36 14.87
N ASP A 128 -8.38 -4.20 15.41
CA ASP A 128 -9.58 -4.80 14.81
C ASP A 128 -9.96 -4.10 13.49
N ASP A 129 -9.88 -2.76 13.42
CA ASP A 129 -10.04 -2.01 12.16
C ASP A 129 -8.98 -2.47 11.12
N MET A 130 -7.75 -2.71 11.59
CA MET A 130 -6.66 -3.18 10.73
C MET A 130 -6.85 -4.62 10.24
N LYS A 131 -7.46 -5.49 11.05
CA LYS A 131 -7.86 -6.83 10.62
C LYS A 131 -8.93 -6.75 9.54
N GLU A 132 -9.91 -5.86 9.68
CA GLU A 132 -10.94 -5.66 8.66
C GLU A 132 -10.33 -5.23 7.31
N ILE A 133 -9.33 -4.34 7.31
CA ILE A 133 -8.60 -3.98 6.09
C ILE A 133 -7.85 -5.18 5.49
N ARG A 134 -7.14 -5.98 6.31
CA ARG A 134 -6.47 -7.19 5.82
C ARG A 134 -7.46 -8.17 5.18
N THR A 135 -8.59 -8.42 5.83
CA THR A 135 -9.67 -9.25 5.28
C THR A 135 -10.27 -8.64 4.01
N LEU A 136 -10.38 -7.31 3.93
CA LEU A 136 -10.87 -6.62 2.74
C LEU A 136 -9.94 -6.82 1.55
N TYR A 137 -8.61 -6.72 1.75
CA TYR A 137 -7.62 -6.98 0.71
C TYR A 137 -7.71 -8.41 0.17
N GLU A 138 -7.89 -9.40 1.04
CA GLU A 138 -8.13 -10.79 0.64
C GLU A 138 -9.44 -10.92 -0.15
N ALA A 139 -10.54 -10.41 0.38
CA ALA A 139 -11.87 -10.55 -0.21
C ALA A 139 -12.02 -9.86 -1.58
N ILE A 140 -11.35 -8.73 -1.80
CA ILE A 140 -11.32 -8.04 -3.10
C ILE A 140 -10.35 -8.70 -4.08
N GLY A 141 -9.41 -9.51 -3.59
CA GLY A 141 -8.44 -10.22 -4.40
C GLY A 141 -7.16 -9.42 -4.67
N ILE A 142 -6.80 -8.47 -3.81
CA ILE A 142 -5.48 -7.84 -3.83
C ILE A 142 -4.42 -8.92 -3.64
N LEU A 143 -4.54 -9.70 -2.57
CA LEU A 143 -3.54 -10.72 -2.20
C LEU A 143 -3.35 -11.78 -3.30
N SER A 144 -4.45 -12.26 -3.90
CA SER A 144 -4.40 -13.27 -4.96
C SER A 144 -3.98 -12.73 -6.32
N SER A 145 -3.96 -11.40 -6.48
CA SER A 145 -3.51 -10.75 -7.72
C SER A 145 -2.03 -10.35 -7.66
N SER A 146 -1.47 -10.18 -6.47
CA SER A 146 -0.06 -9.89 -6.25
C SER A 146 0.84 -11.06 -6.63
N ALA A 147 2.05 -10.78 -7.10
CA ALA A 147 3.04 -11.81 -7.42
C ALA A 147 3.58 -12.47 -6.13
N PHE A 148 3.65 -11.70 -5.05
CA PHE A 148 4.06 -12.14 -3.73
C PHE A 148 3.34 -11.31 -2.65
N VAL A 149 3.13 -11.90 -1.47
CA VAL A 149 2.52 -11.22 -0.32
C VAL A 149 3.49 -11.26 0.86
N ILE A 150 3.88 -10.08 1.35
CA ILE A 150 4.61 -9.93 2.60
C ILE A 150 3.58 -9.80 3.71
N ASP A 151 3.44 -10.85 4.54
CA ASP A 151 2.48 -10.84 5.64
C ASP A 151 3.01 -10.01 6.82
N GLY A 152 2.64 -8.74 6.90
CA GLY A 152 3.04 -7.81 7.98
C GLY A 152 2.91 -8.40 9.40
N PRO A 153 1.76 -9.01 9.75
CA PRO A 153 1.53 -9.67 11.03
C PRO A 153 2.53 -10.77 11.37
N SER A 154 3.00 -11.55 10.39
CA SER A 154 3.94 -12.66 10.61
C SER A 154 5.23 -12.26 11.34
N PHE A 155 5.65 -11.00 11.23
CA PHE A 155 6.84 -10.46 11.90
C PHE A 155 6.56 -9.34 12.91
N THR A 156 5.28 -9.00 13.14
CA THR A 156 4.88 -7.91 14.06
C THR A 156 3.97 -8.33 15.21
N GLN A 157 3.20 -9.41 15.08
CA GLN A 157 2.18 -9.80 16.06
C GLN A 157 2.72 -10.10 17.47
N ASP A 158 3.93 -10.65 17.57
CA ASP A 158 4.58 -10.94 18.85
C ASP A 158 5.41 -9.75 19.38
N ARG A 159 5.48 -8.67 18.59
CA ARG A 159 6.32 -7.48 18.81
C ARG A 159 5.50 -6.20 18.95
N VAL A 160 4.18 -6.30 19.11
CA VAL A 160 3.24 -5.16 19.13
C VAL A 160 3.70 -4.02 20.03
N LYS A 161 4.28 -4.32 21.21
CA LYS A 161 4.76 -3.30 22.16
C LYS A 161 5.92 -2.44 21.65
N GLU A 162 6.59 -2.86 20.58
CA GLU A 162 7.68 -2.10 19.94
C GLU A 162 7.14 -0.99 19.02
N ALA A 163 5.86 -1.00 18.65
CA ALA A 163 5.21 0.13 17.99
C ALA A 163 4.88 1.23 19.01
N TYR A 164 5.83 2.12 19.25
CA TYR A 164 5.77 3.15 20.31
C TYR A 164 4.71 4.23 20.09
N ASP A 165 4.38 4.53 18.83
CA ASP A 165 3.31 5.48 18.46
C ASP A 165 1.98 4.78 18.13
N GLY A 166 1.95 3.45 18.26
CA GLY A 166 0.82 2.62 17.89
C GLY A 166 0.91 2.00 16.49
N VAL A 167 1.71 2.56 15.58
CA VAL A 167 1.66 2.24 14.15
C VAL A 167 3.02 1.81 13.59
N ASN A 168 4.06 2.59 13.86
CA ASN A 168 5.38 2.42 13.28
C ASN A 168 6.27 1.58 14.18
N TYR A 169 6.97 0.63 13.57
CA TYR A 169 7.93 -0.23 14.26
C TYR A 169 9.37 0.30 14.10
N PRO A 170 10.29 -0.04 15.01
CA PRO A 170 11.71 0.27 14.82
C PRO A 170 12.28 -0.52 13.63
N LEU A 171 13.33 0.02 13.00
CA LEU A 171 13.96 -0.57 11.80
C LEU A 171 14.27 -2.07 11.90
N PRO A 172 14.79 -2.62 13.03
CA PRO A 172 15.07 -4.06 13.13
C PRO A 172 13.83 -4.97 13.03
N VAL A 173 12.61 -4.42 13.14
CA VAL A 173 11.37 -5.15 12.85
C VAL A 173 11.13 -5.19 11.35
N TYR A 174 11.30 -4.05 10.66
CA TYR A 174 11.16 -3.97 9.21
C TYR A 174 12.25 -4.75 8.47
N ASP A 175 13.44 -4.91 9.06
CA ASP A 175 14.50 -5.78 8.53
C ASP A 175 13.99 -7.22 8.33
N ALA A 176 13.09 -7.71 9.18
CA ALA A 176 12.49 -9.04 9.01
C ALA A 176 11.60 -9.10 7.76
N GLY A 177 10.78 -8.07 7.51
CA GLY A 177 9.97 -7.96 6.30
C GLY A 177 10.83 -7.86 5.04
N ALA A 178 11.91 -7.07 5.10
CA ALA A 178 12.88 -6.95 4.00
C ALA A 178 13.59 -8.29 3.73
N GLN A 179 13.97 -9.03 4.76
CA GLN A 179 14.55 -10.37 4.62
C GLN A 179 13.56 -11.36 4.02
N ILE A 180 12.28 -11.33 4.40
CA ILE A 180 11.24 -12.16 3.77
C ILE A 180 11.17 -11.86 2.28
N LEU A 181 11.08 -10.58 1.90
CA LEU A 181 11.04 -10.17 0.50
C LEU A 181 12.28 -10.64 -0.27
N ALA A 182 13.47 -10.40 0.27
CA ALA A 182 14.74 -10.75 -0.38
C ALA A 182 14.93 -12.27 -0.59
N ASN A 183 14.32 -13.11 0.27
CA ASN A 183 14.38 -14.57 0.14
C ASN A 183 13.22 -15.17 -0.69
N SER A 184 12.27 -14.35 -1.12
CA SER A 184 11.06 -14.80 -1.84
C SER A 184 11.11 -14.51 -3.35
N LEU A 185 12.13 -13.80 -3.79
CA LEU A 185 12.42 -13.42 -5.18
C LEU A 185 13.63 -14.20 -5.68
#